data_AF-A0A7S1L0X5-F1
#
_entry.id   AF-A0A7S1L0X5-F1
#
_cell.length_a   1.000
_cell.length_b   1.000
_cell.length_c   1.000
_cell.angle_alpha   90.00
_cell.angle_beta   90.00
_cell.angle_gamma   90.00
#
_symmetry.space_group_name_H-M   'P 1'
#
loop_
_entity.id
_entity.type
_entity.pdbx_description
1 polymer ?
#
loop_
_entity_poly.entity_id
_entity_poly.type
_entity_poly.pdbx_seq_one_letter_code
_entity_poly.pdbx_strand_id
1 'polypeptide(L)'
;VTVSVLYWVNNMSPAASLPLSVPLPFGPAPSVLWYVSIVLYVALYGLSLEPRYDANDEHLIAADVRRNGAGGHVPAARLHTAPYPAWVHTHWVRIDREHQSSESVLALVDSYLRRDITVGAVTLDAGWAERGTLKLNKTRFPDVDEPEPAAERIPGGLPHSVGKKRTIVQALQHRGVRVLLYVVPLLEVGSAAFE
;
A
#
# COMPACT_ATOMS: atom_id res chain seq x y z
N VAL A 1 12.92 -3.94 6.84
CA VAL A 1 11.83 -2.97 6.59
C VAL A 1 10.91 -3.59 5.55
N THR A 2 9.65 -3.82 5.88
CA THR A 2 8.68 -4.40 4.94
C THR A 2 7.96 -3.28 4.21
N VAL A 3 8.16 -3.16 2.90
CA VAL A 3 7.40 -2.24 2.04
C VAL A 3 6.39 -3.07 1.28
N SER A 4 5.10 -2.76 1.44
CA SER A 4 4.03 -3.38 0.67
C SER A 4 3.78 -2.51 -0.56
N VAL A 5 4.15 -3.03 -1.72
CA VAL A 5 3.88 -2.35 -3.00
C VAL A 5 2.51 -2.82 -3.48
N LEU A 6 1.56 -1.89 -3.58
CA LEU A 6 0.27 -2.13 -4.20
C LEU A 6 0.28 -1.51 -5.60
N TYR A 7 0.16 -2.35 -6.62
CA TYR A 7 0.06 -1.88 -8.00
C TYR A 7 -1.40 -1.50 -8.28
N TRP A 8 -1.60 -0.25 -8.69
CA TRP A 8 -2.89 0.22 -9.22
C TRP A 8 -2.75 0.42 -10.72
N VAL A 9 -3.40 -0.44 -11.50
CA VAL A 9 -3.47 -0.31 -12.97
C VAL A 9 -4.79 0.38 -13.30
N ASN A 10 -4.73 1.59 -13.88
CA ASN A 10 -5.89 2.34 -14.35
C ASN A 10 -6.55 1.65 -15.56
N ASN A 11 -7.22 0.51 -15.35
CA ASN A 11 -8.32 -0.03 -16.18
C ASN A 11 -8.82 -1.43 -15.78
N MET A 12 -8.41 -1.99 -14.63
CA MET A 12 -8.92 -3.28 -14.16
C MET A 12 -9.58 -3.13 -12.80
N SER A 13 -10.72 -3.80 -12.59
CA SER A 13 -11.32 -4.00 -11.27
C SER A 13 -10.25 -4.51 -10.28
N PRO A 14 -10.33 -4.14 -8.98
CA PRO A 14 -9.29 -4.44 -8.00
C PRO A 14 -9.30 -5.93 -7.64
N ALA A 15 -8.72 -6.76 -8.51
CA ALA A 15 -8.50 -8.17 -8.24
C ALA A 15 -7.11 -8.36 -7.62
N ALA A 16 -7.13 -8.65 -6.33
CA ALA A 16 -6.05 -9.25 -5.53
C ALA A 16 -4.78 -8.41 -5.24
N SER A 17 -4.75 -7.89 -4.01
CA SER A 17 -3.52 -7.53 -3.30
C SER A 17 -2.91 -8.79 -2.66
N LEU A 18 -1.81 -9.30 -3.21
CA LEU A 18 -0.94 -10.22 -2.46
C LEU A 18 0.05 -9.39 -1.64
N PRO A 19 0.18 -9.59 -0.31
CA PRO A 19 1.19 -8.91 0.49
C PRO A 19 2.58 -9.44 0.12
N LEU A 20 3.17 -8.90 -0.94
CA LEU A 20 4.55 -9.20 -1.30
C LEU A 20 5.48 -8.39 -0.39
N SER A 21 6.15 -9.07 0.54
CA SER A 21 7.23 -8.49 1.32
C SER A 21 8.53 -8.63 0.53
N VAL A 22 8.83 -7.67 -0.35
CA VAL A 22 10.08 -7.70 -1.11
C VAL A 22 11.16 -6.92 -0.36
N PRO A 23 12.33 -7.50 -0.06
CA PRO A 23 13.46 -6.72 0.42
C PRO A 23 13.91 -5.78 -0.70
N LEU A 24 13.81 -4.47 -0.48
CA LEU A 24 14.40 -3.49 -1.39
C LEU A 24 15.93 -3.66 -1.38
N PRO A 25 16.58 -3.87 -2.53
CA PRO A 25 18.03 -3.93 -2.58
C PRO A 25 18.58 -2.51 -2.39
N PHE A 26 19.17 -2.23 -1.22
CA PHE A 26 19.99 -1.05 -0.99
C PHE A 26 21.44 -1.33 -1.48
N GLY A 27 21.60 -1.73 -2.74
CA GLY A 27 22.87 -2.04 -3.43
C GLY A 27 22.88 -1.52 -4.88
N PRO A 28 24.02 -1.55 -5.60
CA PRO A 28 24.14 -0.91 -6.91
C PRO A 28 23.19 -1.55 -7.93
N ALA A 29 22.57 -0.67 -8.73
CA ALA A 29 21.56 -0.84 -9.78
C ALA A 29 20.93 -2.25 -9.97
N PRO A 30 19.61 -2.42 -9.76
CA PRO A 30 18.94 -3.65 -10.16
C PRO A 30 19.07 -3.85 -11.68
N SER A 31 19.54 -5.03 -12.08
CA SER A 31 19.68 -5.39 -13.49
C SER A 31 18.31 -5.45 -14.18
N VAL A 32 18.29 -5.27 -15.50
CA VAL A 32 17.08 -5.38 -16.35
C VAL A 32 16.30 -6.68 -16.08
N LEU A 33 16.98 -7.75 -15.67
CA LEU A 33 16.38 -9.03 -15.28
C LEU A 33 15.42 -8.90 -14.08
N TRP A 34 15.68 -8.01 -13.13
CA TRP A 34 14.81 -7.81 -11.96
C TRP A 34 13.48 -7.16 -12.34
N TYR A 35 13.51 -6.21 -13.28
CA TYR A 35 12.31 -5.62 -13.87
C TYR A 35 11.49 -6.66 -14.65
N VAL A 36 12.16 -7.50 -15.45
CA VAL A 36 11.49 -8.57 -16.20
C VAL A 36 10.83 -9.59 -15.26
N SER A 37 11.46 -9.95 -14.14
CA SER A 37 10.86 -10.89 -13.17
C SER A 37 9.60 -10.33 -12.50
N ILE A 38 9.57 -9.04 -12.15
CA ILE A 38 8.37 -8.42 -11.56
C ILE A 38 7.24 -8.32 -12.58
N VAL A 39 7.53 -7.88 -13.81
CA VAL A 39 6.53 -7.76 -14.87
C VAL A 39 6.00 -9.15 -15.27
N LEU A 40 6.86 -10.15 -15.40
CA LEU A 40 6.46 -11.52 -15.72
C LEU A 40 5.64 -12.16 -14.57
N TYR A 41 5.99 -11.87 -13.31
CA TYR A 41 5.22 -12.35 -12.15
C TYR A 41 3.83 -11.69 -12.09
N VAL A 42 3.73 -10.39 -12.34
CA VAL A 42 2.44 -9.68 -12.41
C VAL A 42 1.60 -10.18 -13.60
N ALA A 43 2.21 -10.47 -14.75
CA ALA A 43 1.49 -11.03 -15.90
C ALA A 43 0.99 -12.45 -15.63
N LEU A 44 1.84 -13.33 -15.07
CA LEU A 44 1.50 -14.73 -14.81
C LEU A 44 0.48 -14.89 -13.68
N TYR A 45 0.58 -14.09 -12.61
CA TYR A 45 -0.33 -14.19 -11.46
C TYR A 45 -1.52 -13.24 -11.55
N GLY A 46 -1.41 -12.10 -12.22
CA GLY A 46 -2.53 -11.20 -12.50
C GLY A 46 -3.56 -11.81 -13.45
N LEU A 47 -3.13 -12.62 -14.42
CA LEU A 47 -4.04 -13.41 -15.28
C LEU A 47 -4.71 -14.57 -14.55
N SER A 48 -4.20 -14.99 -13.38
CA SER A 48 -4.75 -16.12 -12.63
C SER A 48 -5.76 -15.71 -11.55
N LEU A 49 -5.98 -14.40 -11.36
CA LEU A 49 -6.80 -13.83 -10.30
C LEU A 49 -8.09 -13.18 -10.83
N GLU A 50 -8.56 -13.55 -12.02
CA GLU A 50 -9.96 -13.32 -12.35
C GLU A 50 -10.80 -13.95 -11.23
N PRO A 51 -11.68 -13.21 -10.54
CA PRO A 51 -12.65 -13.85 -9.68
C PRO A 51 -13.37 -14.85 -10.56
N ARG A 52 -13.22 -16.15 -10.24
CA ARG A 52 -14.12 -17.17 -10.77
C ARG A 52 -15.49 -16.87 -10.18
N TYR A 53 -16.16 -15.92 -10.79
CA TYR A 53 -17.59 -15.80 -10.74
C TYR A 53 -18.06 -17.12 -11.36
N ASP A 54 -18.48 -18.07 -10.52
CA ASP A 54 -19.05 -19.30 -11.03
C ASP A 54 -20.30 -18.86 -11.79
N ALA A 55 -20.31 -19.02 -13.11
CA ALA A 55 -21.45 -18.65 -13.95
C ALA A 55 -22.75 -19.37 -13.50
N ASN A 56 -22.63 -20.41 -12.67
CA ASN A 56 -23.75 -21.07 -12.03
C ASN A 56 -24.44 -20.23 -10.92
N ASP A 57 -23.77 -19.24 -10.32
CA ASP A 57 -24.37 -18.39 -9.27
C ASP A 57 -25.43 -17.43 -9.84
N GLU A 58 -25.30 -16.97 -11.09
CA GLU A 58 -26.31 -16.12 -11.74
C GLU A 58 -27.62 -16.86 -11.98
N HIS A 59 -27.53 -18.15 -12.31
CA HIS A 59 -28.71 -18.99 -12.52
C HIS A 59 -29.47 -19.26 -11.22
N LEU A 60 -28.79 -19.32 -10.07
CA LEU A 60 -29.42 -19.48 -8.76
C LEU A 60 -30.14 -18.20 -8.32
N ILE A 61 -29.55 -17.02 -8.56
CA ILE A 61 -30.17 -15.74 -8.18
C ILE A 61 -31.36 -15.41 -9.09
N ALA A 62 -31.26 -15.65 -10.39
CA ALA A 62 -32.33 -15.36 -11.34
C ALA A 62 -33.53 -16.32 -11.23
N ALA A 63 -33.29 -17.58 -10.85
CA ALA A 63 -34.36 -18.57 -10.67
C ALA A 63 -35.18 -18.32 -9.39
N ASP A 64 -34.55 -17.82 -8.32
CA ASP A 64 -35.21 -17.60 -7.03
C ASP A 64 -36.13 -16.35 -7.06
N VAL A 65 -35.69 -15.28 -7.75
CA VAL A 65 -36.49 -14.05 -7.93
C VAL A 65 -37.77 -14.29 -8.75
N ARG A 66 -37.76 -15.22 -9.71
CA ARG A 66 -38.97 -15.56 -10.49
C ARG A 66 -39.95 -16.48 -9.78
N ARG A 67 -39.51 -17.26 -8.80
CA ARG A 67 -40.40 -18.18 -8.04
C ARG A 67 -41.06 -17.51 -6.85
N ASN A 68 -40.41 -16.53 -6.20
CA ASN A 68 -40.89 -15.94 -4.96
C ASN A 68 -41.53 -14.56 -5.21
N GLY A 69 -42.73 -14.56 -5.80
CA GLY A 69 -43.54 -13.34 -5.97
C GLY A 69 -43.75 -12.60 -4.65
N ALA A 70 -43.50 -11.28 -4.68
CA ALA A 70 -43.93 -10.23 -3.74
C ALA A 70 -43.56 -10.36 -2.24
N GLY A 71 -42.72 -11.30 -1.82
CA GLY A 71 -42.30 -11.41 -0.41
C GLY A 71 -41.06 -12.26 -0.16
N GLY A 72 -40.16 -12.37 -1.14
CA GLY A 72 -39.00 -13.25 -1.09
C GLY A 72 -38.00 -12.86 -0.01
N HIS A 73 -37.90 -13.68 1.03
CA HIS A 73 -36.73 -13.71 1.90
C HIS A 73 -35.50 -14.09 1.06
N VAL A 74 -34.67 -13.11 0.71
CA VAL A 74 -33.36 -13.39 0.12
C VAL A 74 -32.53 -14.09 1.21
N PRO A 75 -32.14 -15.36 1.03
CA PRO A 75 -31.32 -16.04 2.02
C PRO A 75 -29.98 -15.29 2.15
N ALA A 76 -29.52 -15.12 3.39
CA ALA A 76 -28.24 -14.46 3.63
C ALA A 76 -27.13 -15.21 2.88
N ALA A 77 -26.49 -14.53 1.93
CA ALA A 77 -25.36 -15.08 1.21
C ALA A 77 -24.23 -15.37 2.20
N ARG A 78 -23.69 -16.59 2.18
CA ARG A 78 -22.49 -16.94 2.94
C ARG A 78 -21.28 -16.40 2.20
N LEU A 79 -20.81 -15.23 2.60
CA LEU A 79 -19.58 -14.66 2.06
C LEU A 79 -18.37 -15.33 2.72
N HIS A 80 -17.43 -15.79 1.90
CA HIS A 80 -16.12 -16.21 2.40
C HIS A 80 -15.35 -15.00 2.93
N THR A 81 -14.63 -15.18 4.03
CA THR A 81 -13.70 -14.16 4.51
C THR A 81 -12.63 -13.97 3.44
N ALA A 82 -12.53 -12.74 2.92
CA ALA A 82 -11.49 -12.42 1.97
C ALA A 82 -10.11 -12.63 2.63
N PRO A 83 -9.10 -13.17 1.92
CA PRO A 83 -7.80 -13.51 2.50
C PRO A 83 -6.93 -12.27 2.77
N TYR A 84 -7.52 -11.09 2.83
CA TYR A 84 -6.80 -9.84 3.02
C TYR A 84 -6.44 -9.66 4.50
N PRO A 85 -5.24 -9.14 4.79
CA PRO A 85 -4.89 -8.80 6.16
C PRO A 85 -5.80 -7.68 6.67
N ALA A 86 -6.14 -7.73 7.96
CA ALA A 86 -7.12 -6.82 8.58
C ALA A 86 -6.87 -5.32 8.31
N TRP A 87 -5.60 -4.90 8.19
CA TRP A 87 -5.25 -3.50 7.92
C TRP A 87 -5.77 -2.98 6.58
N VAL A 88 -5.98 -3.84 5.58
CA VAL A 88 -6.55 -3.45 4.27
C VAL A 88 -7.98 -2.95 4.42
N HIS A 89 -8.69 -3.39 5.46
CA HIS A 89 -10.07 -2.98 5.75
C HIS A 89 -10.17 -1.73 6.65
N THR A 90 -9.05 -1.12 7.01
CA THR A 90 -9.02 0.11 7.82
C THR A 90 -8.84 1.35 6.95
N HIS A 91 -8.97 2.55 7.52
CA HIS A 91 -8.94 3.79 6.76
C HIS A 91 -7.58 4.02 6.08
N TRP A 92 -7.60 4.43 4.81
CA TRP A 92 -6.41 4.80 4.06
C TRP A 92 -6.41 6.30 3.83
N VAL A 93 -5.29 6.94 4.13
CA VAL A 93 -5.12 8.38 3.91
C VAL A 93 -4.21 8.61 2.72
N ARG A 94 -4.59 9.54 1.84
CA ARG A 94 -3.77 9.97 0.71
C ARG A 94 -3.40 11.42 0.93
N ILE A 95 -2.11 11.73 0.75
CA ILE A 95 -1.64 13.10 0.65
C ILE A 95 -1.46 13.45 -0.83
N ASP A 96 -1.81 14.67 -1.20
CA ASP A 96 -1.59 15.17 -2.55
C ASP A 96 -0.08 15.32 -2.83
N ARG A 97 0.28 15.23 -4.11
CA ARG A 97 1.68 15.27 -4.54
C ARG A 97 2.41 16.55 -4.15
N GLU A 98 1.75 17.70 -4.17
CA GLU A 98 2.40 19.00 -4.00
C GLU A 98 2.85 19.19 -2.56
N HIS A 99 1.98 18.88 -1.61
CA HIS A 99 2.24 19.06 -0.17
C HIS A 99 2.92 17.86 0.49
N GLN A 100 3.30 16.83 -0.27
CA GLN A 100 3.89 15.61 0.25
C GLN A 100 5.35 15.78 0.70
N SER A 101 5.59 15.61 2.01
CA SER A 101 6.89 15.56 2.69
C SER A 101 6.84 14.63 3.91
N SER A 102 7.99 14.33 4.54
CA SER A 102 8.01 13.57 5.82
C SER A 102 7.12 14.23 6.87
N GLU A 103 7.22 15.55 7.02
CA GLU A 103 6.48 16.31 8.04
C GLU A 103 4.98 16.28 7.80
N SER A 104 4.53 16.58 6.57
CA SER A 104 3.10 16.64 6.27
C SER A 104 2.42 15.27 6.32
N VAL A 105 3.13 14.20 5.93
CA VAL A 105 2.64 12.82 6.04
C VAL A 105 2.48 12.41 7.50
N LEU A 106 3.48 12.69 8.35
CA LEU A 106 3.39 12.37 9.78
C LEU A 106 2.30 13.21 10.47
N ALA A 107 2.23 14.51 10.17
CA ALA A 107 1.21 15.40 10.72
C ALA A 107 -0.20 14.94 10.33
N LEU A 108 -0.40 14.51 9.08
CA LEU A 108 -1.66 13.95 8.60
C LEU A 108 -2.01 12.70 9.41
N VAL A 109 -1.14 11.69 9.44
CA VAL A 109 -1.40 10.44 10.19
C VAL A 109 -1.66 10.71 11.67
N ASP A 110 -0.83 11.52 12.31
CA ASP A 110 -0.97 11.85 13.73
C ASP A 110 -2.28 12.60 14.02
N SER A 111 -2.80 13.38 13.06
CA SER A 111 -4.10 14.05 13.22
C SER A 111 -5.28 13.08 13.24
N TYR A 112 -5.22 11.98 12.48
CA TYR A 112 -6.22 10.92 12.51
C TYR A 112 -6.13 10.12 13.81
N LEU A 113 -4.91 9.74 14.20
CA LEU A 113 -4.67 8.97 15.42
C LEU A 113 -5.10 9.74 16.67
N ARG A 114 -4.85 11.06 16.74
CA ARG A 114 -5.32 11.92 17.84
C ARG A 114 -6.85 12.08 17.91
N ARG A 115 -7.57 11.70 16.86
CA ARG A 115 -9.05 11.73 16.79
C ARG A 115 -9.65 10.33 16.92
N ASP A 116 -8.87 9.36 17.40
CA ASP A 116 -9.26 7.95 17.54
C ASP A 116 -9.68 7.31 16.21
N ILE A 117 -9.18 7.82 15.07
CA ILE A 117 -9.43 7.22 13.75
C ILE A 117 -8.25 6.33 13.39
N THR A 118 -8.49 5.02 13.32
CA THR A 118 -7.47 4.05 12.94
C THR A 118 -7.11 4.18 11.46
N VAL A 119 -5.81 4.37 11.18
CA VAL A 119 -5.25 4.42 9.83
C VAL A 119 -4.46 3.14 9.57
N GLY A 120 -4.80 2.40 8.51
CA GLY A 120 -4.05 1.20 8.11
C GLY A 120 -2.89 1.51 7.20
N ALA A 121 -3.06 2.50 6.34
CA ALA A 121 -2.06 2.85 5.34
C ALA A 121 -2.10 4.33 4.97
N VAL A 122 -0.93 4.85 4.59
CA VAL A 122 -0.81 6.11 3.87
C VAL A 122 -0.34 5.85 2.44
N THR A 123 -1.02 6.47 1.48
CA THR A 123 -0.66 6.41 0.07
C THR A 123 0.21 7.61 -0.29
N LEU A 124 1.40 7.33 -0.80
CA LEU A 124 2.30 8.33 -1.33
C LEU A 124 2.20 8.39 -2.86
N ASP A 125 1.72 9.51 -3.38
CA ASP A 125 1.70 9.82 -4.82
C ASP A 125 3.12 9.89 -5.44
N ALA A 126 3.24 10.09 -6.76
CA ALA A 126 4.47 10.12 -7.54
C ALA A 126 5.56 11.12 -7.05
N GLY A 127 5.28 11.94 -6.05
CA GLY A 127 6.27 12.79 -5.37
C GLY A 127 7.20 12.04 -4.40
N TRP A 128 6.91 10.77 -4.11
CA TRP A 128 7.71 9.96 -3.17
C TRP A 128 9.11 9.65 -3.66
N ALA A 129 9.29 9.53 -4.98
CA ALA A 129 10.55 9.16 -5.60
C ALA A 129 11.24 10.33 -6.32
N GLU A 130 12.55 10.23 -6.51
CA GLU A 130 13.26 11.05 -7.49
C GLU A 130 12.70 10.75 -8.90
N ARG A 131 12.56 11.79 -9.74
CA ARG A 131 11.88 11.70 -11.05
C ARG A 131 12.49 10.57 -11.90
N GLY A 132 11.63 9.64 -12.35
CA GLY A 132 12.02 8.53 -13.22
C GLY A 132 12.75 7.40 -12.49
N THR A 133 12.77 7.39 -11.16
CA THR A 133 13.46 6.37 -10.36
C THR A 133 12.52 5.72 -9.33
N LEU A 134 13.00 4.67 -8.67
CA LEU A 134 12.38 4.07 -7.48
C LEU A 134 13.14 4.44 -6.19
N LYS A 135 13.93 5.53 -6.22
CA LYS A 135 14.68 6.02 -5.06
C LYS A 135 13.86 7.07 -4.33
N LEU A 136 13.75 6.94 -3.00
CA LEU A 136 13.07 7.92 -2.16
C LEU A 136 13.66 9.33 -2.35
N ASN A 137 12.81 10.31 -2.61
CA ASN A 137 13.23 11.70 -2.72
C ASN A 137 13.66 12.24 -1.34
N LYS A 138 14.97 12.26 -1.07
CA LYS A 138 15.51 12.67 0.23
C LYS A 138 15.31 14.15 0.58
N THR A 139 15.06 15.00 -0.41
CA THR A 139 14.70 16.41 -0.17
C THR A 139 13.30 16.55 0.41
N ARG A 140 12.34 15.74 -0.07
CA ARG A 140 10.96 15.72 0.46
C ARG A 140 10.82 14.83 1.70
N PHE A 141 11.60 13.75 1.73
CA PHE A 141 11.55 12.75 2.79
C PHE A 141 12.91 12.59 3.48
N PRO A 142 13.38 13.63 4.18
CA PRO A 142 14.53 13.50 5.04
C PRO A 142 14.22 12.52 6.17
N ASP A 143 15.28 11.96 6.75
CA ASP A 143 15.15 11.17 7.97
C ASP A 143 14.66 12.09 9.11
N VAL A 144 13.74 11.57 9.90
CA VAL A 144 13.07 12.30 10.98
C VAL A 144 13.69 11.91 12.32
N ASP A 145 13.85 12.90 13.20
CA ASP A 145 14.21 12.65 14.59
C ASP A 145 12.95 12.21 15.32
N GLU A 146 12.87 10.93 15.70
CA GLU A 146 11.82 10.47 16.61
C GLU A 146 12.35 10.44 18.04
N PRO A 147 11.58 10.96 19.01
CA PRO A 147 11.87 10.67 20.41
C PRO A 147 11.79 9.16 20.59
N GLU A 148 12.81 8.58 21.22
CA GLU A 148 12.70 7.18 21.65
C GLU A 148 11.43 7.05 22.51
N PRO A 149 10.62 5.99 22.33
CA PRO A 149 9.56 5.71 23.28
C PRO A 149 10.21 5.70 24.65
N ALA A 150 9.70 6.51 25.59
CA ALA A 150 10.29 6.69 26.90
C ALA A 150 10.52 5.30 27.52
N ALA A 151 11.74 4.79 27.35
CA ALA A 151 12.12 3.53 27.94
C ALA A 151 11.91 3.74 29.42
N GLU A 152 11.11 2.87 30.00
CA GLU A 152 10.82 2.74 31.43
C GLU A 152 11.92 3.42 32.25
N ARG A 153 11.62 4.64 32.73
CA ARG A 153 12.63 5.53 33.31
C ARG A 153 13.33 4.77 34.43
N ILE A 154 14.57 4.33 34.20
CA ILE A 154 15.42 3.83 35.28
C ILE A 154 15.64 5.02 36.22
N PRO A 155 15.18 4.95 37.49
CA PRO A 155 15.36 6.07 38.42
C PRO A 155 16.84 6.35 38.61
N GLY A 156 17.29 7.56 38.25
CA GLY A 156 18.68 8.01 38.45
C GLY A 156 19.56 8.11 37.19
N GLY A 157 19.07 7.73 36.01
CA GLY A 157 19.80 7.95 34.74
C GLY A 157 19.61 9.36 34.20
N LEU A 158 20.71 10.09 33.96
CA LEU A 158 20.69 11.36 33.22
C LEU A 158 20.02 11.14 31.84
N PRO A 159 18.99 11.91 31.46
CA PRO A 159 18.34 11.74 30.18
C PRO A 159 19.28 12.23 29.08
N HIS A 160 19.90 11.29 28.36
CA HIS A 160 20.48 11.55 27.06
C HIS A 160 19.59 10.84 26.04
N SER A 161 18.43 11.44 25.73
CA SER A 161 17.65 10.98 24.58
C SER A 161 18.38 11.45 23.32
N VAL A 162 19.35 10.67 22.87
CA VAL A 162 19.90 10.84 21.52
C VAL A 162 18.79 10.40 20.57
N GLY A 163 18.09 11.37 19.97
CA GLY A 163 17.03 11.11 19.01
C GLY A 163 17.55 10.17 17.93
N LYS A 164 16.87 9.03 17.73
CA LYS A 164 17.26 8.08 16.70
C LYS A 164 16.65 8.55 15.39
N LYS A 165 17.51 8.91 14.42
CA LYS A 165 17.06 9.21 13.06
C LYS A 165 16.38 7.98 12.46
N ARG A 166 15.16 8.17 11.97
CA ARG A 166 14.35 7.15 11.33
C ARG A 166 13.92 7.63 9.96
N THR A 167 13.83 6.71 9.02
CA THR A 167 13.18 7.01 7.74
C THR A 167 11.68 7.20 7.96
N ILE A 168 11.01 7.92 7.06
CA ILE A 168 9.54 8.09 7.11
C ILE A 168 8.78 6.76 7.19
N VAL A 169 9.27 5.73 6.49
CA VAL A 169 8.67 4.39 6.51
C VAL A 169 8.74 3.77 7.91
N GLN A 170 9.87 3.92 8.60
CA GLN A 170 10.05 3.42 9.96
C GLN A 170 9.17 4.17 10.96
N ALA A 171 9.10 5.51 10.83
CA ALA A 171 8.25 6.35 11.66
C ALA A 171 6.76 5.97 11.55
N LEU A 172 6.29 5.70 10.32
CA LEU A 172 4.91 5.25 10.07
C LEU A 172 4.66 3.82 10.59
N GLN A 173 5.63 2.91 10.40
CA GLN A 173 5.54 1.54 10.93
C GLN A 173 5.46 1.52 12.46
N HIS A 174 6.16 2.41 13.15
CA HIS A 174 6.10 2.54 14.60
C HIS A 174 4.70 2.95 15.11
N ARG A 175 3.91 3.61 14.25
CA ARG A 175 2.49 3.96 14.51
C ARG A 175 1.51 2.87 14.08
N GLY A 176 2.00 1.72 13.63
CA GLY A 176 1.17 0.65 13.07
C GLY A 176 0.70 0.92 11.64
N VAL A 177 1.14 2.00 10.99
CA VAL A 177 0.68 2.43 9.67
C VAL A 177 1.57 1.85 8.57
N ARG A 178 0.97 1.33 7.50
CA ARG A 178 1.66 0.86 6.28
C ARG A 178 1.86 1.99 5.29
N VAL A 179 2.83 1.83 4.39
CA VAL A 179 3.10 2.78 3.30
C VAL A 179 2.75 2.12 1.98
N LEU A 180 1.91 2.77 1.20
CA LEU A 180 1.58 2.40 -0.17
C LEU A 180 2.25 3.40 -1.12
N LEU A 181 3.05 2.91 -2.06
CA LEU A 181 3.78 3.75 -3.00
C LEU A 181 3.08 3.72 -4.36
N TYR A 182 2.76 4.89 -4.91
CA TYR A 182 2.28 5.00 -6.27
C TYR A 182 3.43 4.77 -7.26
N VAL A 183 3.31 3.73 -8.09
CA VAL A 183 4.31 3.38 -9.10
C VAL A 183 3.63 3.31 -10.45
N VAL A 184 4.07 4.16 -11.39
CA VAL A 184 3.70 4.03 -12.80
C VAL A 184 4.82 3.27 -13.49
N PRO A 185 4.54 2.11 -14.11
CA PRO A 185 5.49 1.49 -15.01
C PRO A 185 5.62 2.40 -16.23
N LEU A 186 6.64 3.25 -16.24
CA LEU A 186 7.06 3.91 -17.47
C LEU A 186 7.72 2.82 -18.33
N LEU A 187 6.94 2.24 -19.24
CA LEU A 187 7.50 1.71 -20.47
C LEU A 187 8.08 2.93 -21.20
N GLU A 188 9.35 3.25 -20.94
CA GLU A 188 10.11 4.04 -21.90
C GLU A 188 10.22 3.19 -23.16
N VAL A 189 9.18 3.27 -24.00
CA VAL A 189 9.28 2.88 -25.40
C VAL A 189 10.29 3.87 -25.97
N GLY A 190 11.54 3.43 -26.08
CA GLY A 190 12.64 4.26 -26.55
C GLY A 190 12.22 4.99 -27.81
N SER A 191 12.32 6.32 -27.79
CA SER A 191 12.11 7.18 -28.96
C SER A 191 13.18 7.00 -30.04
N ALA A 192 13.98 5.94 -29.98
CA ALA A 192 15.03 5.61 -30.93
C ALA A 192 14.50 4.85 -32.18
N ALA A 193 13.18 4.72 -32.35
CA ALA A 193 12.57 4.05 -33.50
C ALA A 193 11.81 5.00 -34.46
N PHE A 194 11.95 6.32 -34.27
CA PHE A 194 11.34 7.36 -35.12
C PHE A 194 12.36 8.43 -35.56
N GLU A 195 13.59 8.03 -35.85
CA GLU A 195 14.53 8.80 -36.69
C GLU A 195 14.93 7.99 -37.92
#